data_AF-A0AAP3A8B3-F1
#
_entry.id   AF-A0AAP3A8B3-F1
#
_cell.length_a   1.000
_cell.length_b   1.000
_cell.length_c   1.000
_cell.angle_alpha   90.00
_cell.angle_beta   90.00
_cell.angle_gamma   90.00
#
_symmetry.space_group_name_H-M   'P 1'
#
loop_
_entity.id
_entity.type
_entity.pdbx_description
1 polymer ?
#
loop_
_entity_poly.entity_id
_entity_poly.type
_entity_poly.pdbx_seq_one_letter_code
_entity_poly.pdbx_strand_id
1 'polypeptide(L)'
;NRQIKLNFRLIACTNKNLEQEVAAGRFREDLYYRLAVIPITMPPLRERLNDIIPLAESFIKKYSTVLVKNITLSESTRRAMLNYRCPGNVRQLENAIQRGMILNRDGVIYP
;
A
#
# COMPACT_ATOMS: atom_id res chain seq x y z
N ASN A 1 9.02 -39.58 -11.61
CA ASN A 1 8.18 -38.55 -10.96
C ASN A 1 7.43 -39.15 -9.78
N ARG A 2 7.71 -38.70 -8.55
CA ARG A 2 7.01 -39.14 -7.33
C ARG A 2 6.00 -38.05 -6.95
N GLN A 3 4.72 -38.39 -6.87
CA GLN A 3 3.69 -37.44 -6.45
C GLN A 3 3.79 -37.18 -4.95
N ILE A 4 3.68 -35.91 -4.55
CA ILE A 4 3.67 -35.49 -3.15
C ILE A 4 2.28 -34.95 -2.85
N LYS A 5 1.65 -35.46 -1.78
CA LYS A 5 0.36 -34.94 -1.32
C LYS A 5 0.57 -33.56 -0.69
N LEU A 6 -0.22 -32.59 -1.12
CA LEU A 6 -0.15 -31.21 -0.63
C LEU A 6 -1.46 -30.81 0.05
N ASN A 7 -1.34 -30.06 1.14
CA ASN A 7 -2.44 -29.38 1.81
C ASN A 7 -2.01 -27.93 2.06
N PHE A 8 -2.60 -26.99 1.35
CA PHE A 8 -2.21 -25.57 1.40
C PHE A 8 -3.41 -24.66 1.12
N ARG A 9 -3.30 -23.41 1.60
CA ARG A 9 -4.18 -22.31 1.21
C ARG A 9 -3.43 -21.41 0.24
N LEU A 10 -4.02 -21.16 -0.93
CA LEU A 10 -3.45 -20.26 -1.92
C LEU A 10 -3.99 -18.84 -1.75
N ILE A 11 -3.09 -17.86 -1.72
CA ILE A 11 -3.41 -16.43 -1.82
C ILE A 11 -2.57 -15.88 -2.97
N ALA A 12 -3.23 -15.26 -3.94
CA ALA A 12 -2.59 -14.65 -5.10
C ALA A 12 -2.99 -13.18 -5.19
N CYS A 13 -2.08 -12.34 -5.70
CA CYS A 13 -2.35 -10.94 -5.97
C CYS A 13 -1.71 -10.54 -7.31
N THR A 14 -2.37 -9.63 -8.03
CA THR A 14 -1.89 -9.12 -9.31
C THR A 14 -2.38 -7.69 -9.49
N ASN A 15 -1.57 -6.86 -10.12
CA ASN A 15 -1.94 -5.51 -10.56
C ASN A 15 -2.49 -5.49 -11.99
N LYS A 16 -2.43 -6.62 -12.71
CA LYS A 16 -3.01 -6.78 -14.04
C LYS A 16 -4.47 -7.19 -13.95
N ASN A 17 -5.27 -6.73 -14.90
CA ASN A 17 -6.62 -7.25 -15.07
C ASN A 17 -6.54 -8.66 -15.69
N LEU A 18 -6.86 -9.71 -14.91
CA LEU A 18 -6.73 -11.10 -15.38
C LEU A 18 -7.70 -11.44 -16.51
N GLU A 19 -8.90 -10.86 -16.54
CA GLU A 19 -9.86 -11.07 -17.64
C GLU A 19 -9.26 -10.60 -18.97
N GLN A 20 -8.62 -9.42 -18.98
CA GLN A 20 -7.91 -8.91 -20.15
C GLN A 20 -6.69 -9.77 -20.53
N GLU A 21 -5.95 -10.29 -19.55
CA GLU A 21 -4.81 -11.18 -19.83
C GLU A 21 -5.25 -12.55 -20.38
N VAL A 22 -6.42 -13.07 -19.96
CA VAL A 22 -7.04 -14.28 -20.53
C VAL A 22 -7.47 -14.02 -21.96
N ALA A 23 -8.21 -12.93 -22.22
CA ALA A 23 -8.63 -12.55 -23.56
C ALA A 23 -7.45 -12.34 -24.53
N ALA A 24 -6.30 -11.87 -24.01
CA ALA A 24 -5.08 -11.69 -24.79
C ALA A 24 -4.22 -12.97 -24.91
N GLY A 25 -4.67 -14.12 -24.41
CA GLY A 25 -3.96 -15.40 -24.44
C GLY A 25 -2.68 -15.45 -23.58
N ARG A 26 -2.46 -14.44 -22.73
CA ARG A 26 -1.29 -14.36 -21.84
C ARG A 26 -1.51 -15.04 -20.50
N PHE A 27 -2.77 -15.36 -20.16
CA PHE A 27 -3.13 -16.06 -18.95
C PHE A 27 -4.08 -17.21 -19.24
N ARG A 28 -3.89 -18.32 -18.52
CA ARG A 28 -4.69 -19.52 -18.68
C ARG A 28 -6.09 -19.33 -18.09
N GLU A 29 -7.10 -19.55 -18.91
CA GLU A 29 -8.50 -19.45 -18.54
C GLU A 29 -8.88 -20.40 -17.39
N ASP A 30 -8.43 -21.66 -17.45
CA ASP A 30 -8.73 -22.67 -16.44
C ASP A 30 -8.16 -22.31 -15.05
N LEU A 31 -6.98 -21.69 -15.02
CA LEU A 31 -6.37 -21.18 -13.79
C LEU A 31 -7.10 -19.93 -13.30
N TYR A 32 -7.53 -19.05 -14.20
CA TYR A 32 -8.29 -17.84 -13.83
C TYR A 32 -9.53 -18.19 -13.03
N TYR A 33 -10.36 -19.12 -13.53
CA TYR A 33 -11.57 -19.54 -12.83
C TYR A 33 -11.31 -20.23 -11.48
N ARG A 34 -10.13 -20.87 -11.29
CA ARG A 34 -9.74 -21.43 -10.00
C ARG A 34 -9.27 -20.40 -8.99
N LEU A 35 -8.66 -19.31 -9.45
CA LEU A 35 -8.18 -18.22 -8.60
C LEU A 35 -9.30 -17.22 -8.25
N ALA A 36 -10.18 -16.92 -9.21
CA ALA A 36 -11.16 -15.86 -9.13
C ALA A 36 -12.45 -16.23 -8.36
N VAL A 37 -12.39 -17.21 -7.44
CA VAL A 37 -13.56 -17.65 -6.66
C VAL A 37 -14.02 -16.58 -5.67
N ILE A 38 -13.07 -15.93 -4.98
CA ILE A 38 -13.34 -14.83 -4.04
C ILE A 38 -12.38 -13.69 -4.38
N PRO A 39 -12.73 -12.84 -5.36
CA PRO A 39 -11.90 -11.69 -5.71
C PRO A 39 -11.99 -10.62 -4.61
N ILE A 40 -10.83 -10.13 -4.16
CA ILE A 40 -10.73 -8.99 -3.26
C ILE A 40 -10.02 -7.86 -4.01
N THR A 41 -10.78 -6.84 -4.39
CA THR A 41 -10.23 -5.65 -5.05
C THR A 41 -9.75 -4.66 -4.00
N MET A 42 -8.47 -4.31 -4.05
CA MET A 42 -7.88 -3.32 -3.15
C MET A 42 -8.00 -1.92 -3.78
N PRO A 43 -8.83 -1.00 -3.25
CA PRO A 43 -8.96 0.34 -3.81
C PRO A 43 -7.65 1.13 -3.66
N PRO A 44 -7.31 2.04 -4.58
CA PRO A 44 -6.18 2.94 -4.39
C PRO A 44 -6.40 3.84 -3.18
N LEU A 45 -5.31 4.36 -2.61
CA LEU A 45 -5.33 5.14 -1.37
C LEU A 45 -6.18 6.43 -1.49
N ARG A 46 -6.26 7.01 -2.69
CA ARG A 46 -7.11 8.17 -3.00
C ARG A 46 -8.61 7.93 -2.82
N GLU A 47 -9.05 6.68 -2.86
CA GLU A 47 -10.46 6.29 -2.65
C GLU A 47 -10.76 5.95 -1.17
N ARG A 48 -9.73 5.98 -0.31
CA ARG A 48 -9.81 5.69 1.13
C ARG A 48 -9.02 6.72 1.92
N LEU A 49 -9.42 7.99 1.79
CA LEU A 49 -8.73 9.13 2.40
C LEU A 49 -8.60 9.01 3.93
N ASN A 50 -9.57 8.37 4.59
CA ASN A 50 -9.57 8.13 6.02
C ASN A 50 -8.39 7.24 6.49
N ASP A 51 -7.78 6.47 5.59
CA ASP A 51 -6.61 5.63 5.90
C ASP A 51 -5.29 6.42 5.84
N ILE A 52 -5.25 7.57 5.16
CA ILE A 52 -4.00 8.30 4.88
C ILE A 52 -3.29 8.73 6.17
N ILE A 53 -4.02 9.38 7.08
CA ILE A 53 -3.44 9.90 8.32
C ILE A 53 -3.05 8.77 9.28
N PRO A 54 -3.91 7.77 9.58
CA PRO A 54 -3.51 6.63 10.41
C PRO A 54 -2.31 5.86 9.87
N LEU A 55 -2.22 5.68 8.54
CA LEU A 55 -1.05 5.04 7.92
C LEU A 55 0.21 5.89 8.11
N ALA A 56 0.12 7.20 7.90
CA ALA A 56 1.24 8.12 8.10
C ALA A 56 1.78 8.07 9.53
N GLU A 57 0.89 8.14 10.53
CA GLU A 57 1.25 8.04 11.95
C GLU A 57 1.83 6.67 12.30
N SER A 58 1.29 5.59 11.71
CA SER A 58 1.85 4.25 11.84
C SER A 58 3.28 4.15 11.31
N PHE A 59 3.56 4.76 10.14
CA PHE A 59 4.92 4.82 9.60
C PHE A 59 5.85 5.65 10.47
N ILE A 60 5.41 6.80 10.98
CA ILE A 60 6.20 7.59 11.93
C ILE A 60 6.57 6.72 13.14
N LYS A 61 5.60 6.02 13.74
CA LYS A 61 5.83 5.12 14.88
C LYS A 61 6.78 3.97 14.55
N LYS A 62 6.66 3.40 13.35
CA LYS A 62 7.52 2.31 12.85
C LYS A 62 8.98 2.75 12.73
N TYR A 63 9.23 4.01 12.36
CA TYR A 63 10.58 4.53 12.08
C TYR A 63 11.15 5.45 13.17
N SER A 64 10.33 5.90 14.13
CA SER A 64 10.76 6.77 15.23
C SER A 64 11.73 6.09 16.20
N THR A 65 11.84 4.77 16.15
CA THR A 65 12.83 3.99 16.91
C THR A 65 14.27 4.20 16.41
N VAL A 66 14.45 4.66 15.17
CA VAL A 66 15.76 4.72 14.50
C VAL A 66 16.24 6.16 14.25
N LEU A 67 15.34 7.12 14.01
CA LEU A 67 15.70 8.45 13.50
C LEU A 67 15.60 9.57 14.56
N VAL A 68 14.42 9.81 15.15
CA VAL A 68 14.16 10.85 16.16
C VAL A 68 12.91 10.48 16.96
N LYS A 69 12.91 10.70 18.29
CA LYS A 69 11.73 10.49 19.15
C LYS A 69 10.73 11.64 18.99
N ASN A 70 9.42 11.32 19.08
CA ASN A 70 8.31 12.29 19.12
C ASN A 70 8.06 13.10 17.84
N ILE A 71 8.26 12.50 16.66
CA ILE A 71 7.86 13.16 15.41
C ILE A 71 6.34 13.29 15.31
N THR A 72 5.85 14.46 14.91
CA THR A 72 4.44 14.75 14.68
C THR A 72 4.22 15.39 13.30
N LEU A 73 2.99 15.31 12.81
CA LEU A 73 2.56 15.99 11.58
C LEU A 73 1.94 17.34 11.93
N SER A 74 2.40 18.41 11.27
CA SER A 74 1.70 19.70 11.31
C SER A 74 0.30 19.57 10.71
N GLU A 75 -0.62 20.43 11.13
CA GLU A 75 -1.97 20.47 10.57
C GLU A 75 -1.96 20.80 9.06
N SER A 76 -1.04 21.66 8.62
CA SER A 76 -0.80 21.93 7.21
C SER A 76 -0.40 20.68 6.42
N THR A 77 0.46 19.83 6.98
CA THR A 77 0.87 18.57 6.35
C THR A 77 -0.29 17.60 6.26
N ARG A 78 -1.08 17.45 7.34
CA ARG A 78 -2.28 16.60 7.34
C ARG A 78 -3.24 16.99 6.20
N ARG A 79 -3.53 18.28 6.06
CA ARG A 79 -4.35 18.80 4.95
C ARG A 79 -3.72 18.58 3.58
N ALA A 80 -2.41 18.83 3.44
CA ALA A 80 -1.70 18.61 2.17
C ALA A 80 -1.77 17.13 1.73
N MET A 81 -1.62 16.20 2.66
CA MET A 81 -1.68 14.76 2.39
C MET A 81 -3.08 14.31 1.96
N LEU A 82 -4.14 14.86 2.56
CA LEU A 82 -5.53 14.56 2.19
C LEU A 82 -5.90 15.12 0.80
N ASN A 83 -5.28 16.23 0.40
CA ASN A 83 -5.51 16.85 -0.91
C ASN A 83 -4.64 16.26 -2.03
N TYR A 84 -3.62 15.47 -1.69
CA TYR A 84 -2.71 14.87 -2.67
C TYR A 84 -3.20 13.50 -3.15
N ARG A 85 -3.27 13.31 -4.46
CA ARG A 85 -3.80 12.07 -5.09
C ARG A 85 -2.98 10.80 -4.81
N CYS A 86 -1.73 10.93 -4.38
CA CYS A 86 -0.84 9.81 -4.05
C CYS A 86 -0.82 8.67 -5.10
N PRO A 87 -0.34 8.92 -6.35
CA PRO A 87 -0.33 7.91 -7.41
C PRO A 87 0.42 6.62 -7.05
N GLY A 88 1.44 6.69 -6.17
CA GLY A 88 2.17 5.52 -5.69
C GLY A 88 1.55 4.85 -4.46
N ASN A 89 0.34 5.26 -4.06
CA ASN A 89 -0.42 4.73 -2.93
C ASN A 89 0.43 4.67 -1.64
N VAL A 90 0.23 3.63 -0.83
CA VAL A 90 0.88 3.42 0.47
C VAL A 90 2.41 3.50 0.38
N ARG A 91 3.03 3.01 -0.71
CA ARG A 91 4.49 3.07 -0.87
C ARG A 91 4.99 4.50 -1.03
N GLN A 92 4.30 5.32 -1.80
CA GLN A 92 4.68 6.74 -1.95
C GLN A 92 4.44 7.51 -0.65
N LEU A 93 3.35 7.21 0.05
CA LEU A 93 3.07 7.76 1.38
C LEU A 93 4.19 7.44 2.38
N GLU A 94 4.59 6.16 2.49
CA GLU A 94 5.67 5.72 3.39
C GLU A 94 6.99 6.45 3.08
N ASN A 95 7.37 6.53 1.80
CA ASN A 95 8.57 7.24 1.37
C ASN A 95 8.52 8.74 1.68
N ALA A 96 7.37 9.39 1.47
CA ALA A 96 7.18 10.80 1.78
C ALA A 96 7.33 11.06 3.29
N ILE A 97 6.76 10.18 4.13
CA ILE A 97 6.89 10.27 5.58
C ILE A 97 8.34 10.05 6.02
N GLN A 98 9.04 9.04 5.51
CA GLN A 98 10.46 8.83 5.83
C GLN A 98 11.31 10.08 5.48
N ARG A 99 11.07 10.69 4.31
CA ARG A 99 11.75 11.94 3.92
C ARG A 99 11.38 13.08 4.86
N GLY A 100 10.10 13.25 5.19
CA GLY A 100 9.64 14.25 6.14
C GLY A 100 10.26 14.08 7.53
N MET A 101 10.45 12.84 7.98
CA MET A 101 11.13 12.55 9.25
C MET A 101 12.59 12.97 9.24
N ILE A 102 13.28 12.95 8.10
CA ILE A 102 14.67 13.44 7.99
C ILE A 102 14.72 14.97 7.92
N LEU A 103 13.75 15.59 7.23
CA LEU A 103 13.69 17.03 6.97
C LEU A 103 12.90 17.83 8.01
N ASN A 104 12.45 17.17 9.08
CA ASN A 104 11.61 17.77 10.10
C ASN A 104 12.28 18.99 10.76
N ARG A 105 11.46 19.88 11.31
CA ARG A 105 11.93 20.99 12.15
C ARG A 105 11.41 20.75 13.56
N ASP A 106 12.32 20.57 14.52
CA ASP A 106 12.02 20.38 15.94
C ASP A 106 11.00 19.26 16.23
N GLY A 107 11.08 18.15 15.48
CA GLY A 107 10.16 17.02 15.62
C GLY A 107 8.82 17.21 14.90
N VAL A 108 8.67 18.23 14.05
CA VAL A 108 7.43 18.50 13.30
C VAL A 108 7.68 18.42 11.80
N ILE A 109 6.86 17.64 11.11
CA ILE A 109 6.84 17.56 9.64
C ILE A 109 5.93 18.65 9.09
N TYR A 110 6.47 19.44 8.17
CA TYR A 110 5.78 20.47 7.39
C TYR A 110 5.65 20.03 5.92
N PRO A 111 4.74 20.64 5.12
CA PRO A 111 4.57 20.32 3.70
C PRO A 111 5.84 20.47 2.87
#